data_AF-A0A7J9VW52-F1
#
_entry.id   AF-A0A7J9VW52-F1
#
_cell.length_a   1.000
_cell.length_b   1.000
_cell.length_c   1.000
_cell.angle_alpha   90.00
_cell.angle_beta   90.00
_cell.angle_gamma   90.00
#
_symmetry.space_group_name_H-M   'P 1'
#
loop_
_entity.id
_entity.type
_entity.pdbx_description
1 polymer ?
#
loop_
_entity_poly.entity_id
_entity_poly.type
_entity_poly.pdbx_seq_one_letter_code
_entity_poly.pdbx_strand_id
1 'polypeptide(L)' 'MSAEAQLAHPSEDIELVKVCDCNHCGWLFIDRTGRRRWCSMSTCGNRAKVQAYARRHRR' A
#
# COMPACT_ATOMS: atom_id res chain seq x y z
N MET A 1 44.83 1.20 -0.50
CA MET A 1 43.65 0.74 0.24
C MET A 1 42.55 1.77 0.05
N SER A 2 41.83 1.70 -1.06
CA SER A 2 40.68 2.57 -1.32
C SER A 2 39.44 1.82 -0.85
N ALA A 3 38.78 2.32 0.19
CA ALA A 3 37.49 1.81 0.63
C ALA A 3 36.44 2.37 -0.33
N GLU A 4 36.06 1.58 -1.33
CA GLU A 4 34.87 1.89 -2.13
C GLU A 4 33.65 1.75 -1.21
N ALA A 5 32.95 2.85 -0.99
CA ALA A 5 31.69 2.83 -0.27
C ALA A 5 30.67 2.06 -1.12
N GLN A 6 30.27 0.87 -0.67
CA GLN A 6 29.09 0.19 -1.21
C GLN A 6 27.87 1.10 -0.99
N LEU A 7 27.50 1.85 -2.02
CA LEU A 7 26.20 2.50 -2.10
C LEU A 7 25.15 1.39 -2.12
N ALA A 8 24.21 1.40 -1.16
CA ALA A 8 23.12 0.44 -1.14
C ALA A 8 22.32 0.55 -2.45
N HIS A 9 22.32 -0.50 -3.25
CA HIS A 9 21.48 -0.57 -4.45
C HIS A 9 20.02 -0.58 -4.01
N PRO A 10 19.16 0.32 -4.55
CA PRO A 10 17.74 0.25 -4.29
C PRO A 10 17.20 -1.12 -4.72
N SER A 11 16.41 -1.76 -3.87
CA SER A 11 15.76 -3.02 -4.25
C SER A 11 14.80 -2.78 -5.41
N GLU A 12 14.67 -3.76 -6.30
CA GLU A 12 13.74 -3.71 -7.44
C GLU A 12 12.28 -3.46 -6.99
N ASP A 13 11.96 -3.83 -5.74
CA ASP A 13 10.64 -3.63 -5.15
C ASP A 13 10.32 -2.15 -4.85
N ILE A 14 11.30 -1.22 -4.86
CA ILE A 14 11.05 0.19 -4.55
C ILE A 14 10.08 0.83 -5.56
N GLU A 15 10.15 0.45 -6.84
CA GLU A 15 9.25 0.94 -7.88
C GLU A 15 7.80 0.46 -7.68
N LEU A 16 7.62 -0.61 -6.91
CA LEU A 16 6.32 -1.21 -6.62
C LEU A 16 5.68 -0.63 -5.33
N VAL A 17 6.36 0.28 -4.64
CA VAL A 17 5.86 0.92 -3.42
C VAL A 17 4.72 1.88 -3.76
N LYS A 18 3.57 1.68 -3.13
CA LYS A 18 2.39 2.57 -3.23
C LYS A 18 1.90 2.96 -1.84
N VAL A 19 1.27 4.13 -1.76
CA VAL A 19 0.57 4.60 -0.56
C VAL A 19 -0.84 4.03 -0.55
N CYS A 20 -1.34 3.64 0.63
CA CYS A 20 -2.72 3.19 0.79
C CYS A 20 -3.74 4.28 0.45
N ASP A 21 -4.73 3.98 -0.39
CA ASP A 21 -5.82 4.88 -0.79
C ASP A 21 -6.80 5.25 0.36
N CYS A 22 -6.56 4.77 1.58
CA CYS A 22 -7.45 5.04 2.70
C CYS A 22 -7.05 6.37 3.35
N ASN A 23 -7.96 7.35 3.37
CA ASN A 23 -7.70 8.71 3.86
C ASN A 23 -7.03 8.82 5.24
N HIS A 24 -7.13 7.79 6.09
CA HIS A 24 -6.61 7.78 7.46
C HIS A 24 -5.58 6.67 7.73
N CYS A 25 -5.04 6.01 6.71
CA CYS A 25 -4.09 4.90 6.90
C CYS A 25 -2.63 5.30 6.69
N GLY A 26 -2.30 6.06 5.63
CA GLY A 26 -0.93 6.54 5.34
C GLY A 26 0.15 5.46 5.09
N TRP A 27 -0.16 4.16 5.23
CA TRP A 27 0.82 3.10 5.13
C TRP A 27 1.27 2.84 3.70
N LEU A 28 2.55 2.48 3.56
CA LEU A 28 3.15 2.01 2.32
C LEU A 28 2.96 0.49 2.17
N PHE A 29 2.86 0.02 0.92
CA PHE A 29 2.83 -1.40 0.59
C PHE A 29 3.41 -1.67 -0.79
N ILE A 30 3.84 -2.91 -1.05
CA ILE A 30 4.32 -3.36 -2.35
C ILE A 30 3.15 -3.90 -3.19
N ASP A 31 2.95 -3.35 -4.38
CA ASP A 31 1.93 -3.79 -5.34
C ASP A 31 2.52 -4.61 -6.47
N ARG A 32 2.84 -5.88 -6.18
CA ARG A 32 3.34 -6.83 -7.19
C ARG A 32 2.35 -7.13 -8.31
N THR A 33 1.06 -6.82 -8.12
CA THR A 33 -0.01 -7.12 -9.08
C THR A 33 -0.43 -5.93 -9.94
N GLY A 34 -0.01 -4.71 -9.59
CA GLY A 34 -0.49 -3.45 -10.17
C GLY A 34 -1.96 -3.12 -9.90
N ARG A 35 -2.69 -3.97 -9.16
CA ARG A 35 -4.15 -3.85 -8.95
C ARG A 35 -4.51 -3.49 -7.51
N ARG A 36 -3.56 -3.52 -6.58
CA ARG A 36 -3.84 -3.31 -5.16
C ARG A 36 -3.94 -1.82 -4.85
N ARG A 37 -4.99 -1.46 -4.12
CA ARG A 37 -5.27 -0.08 -3.68
C ARG A 37 -5.10 0.14 -2.17
N TRP A 38 -5.04 -0.94 -1.39
CA TRP A 38 -5.06 -0.89 0.07
C TRP A 38 -3.85 -1.58 0.68
N CYS A 39 -3.33 -1.03 1.78
CA CYS A 39 -2.21 -1.60 2.54
C CYS A 39 -2.44 -3.05 2.95
N SER A 40 -3.69 -3.46 3.20
CA SER A 40 -4.10 -4.86 3.35
C SER A 40 -5.61 -5.02 3.14
N MET A 41 -6.03 -6.24 2.80
CA MET A 41 -7.44 -6.57 2.70
C MET A 41 -8.12 -6.60 4.07
N SER A 42 -7.43 -7.02 5.14
CA SER A 42 -8.00 -7.15 6.49
C SER A 42 -8.19 -5.81 7.18
N THR A 43 -7.32 -4.82 6.95
CA THR A 43 -7.48 -3.45 7.47
C THR A 43 -8.26 -2.56 6.49
N CYS A 44 -7.60 -1.97 5.51
CA CYS A 44 -8.19 -0.90 4.69
C CYS A 44 -9.18 -1.42 3.63
N GLY A 45 -8.97 -2.63 3.10
CA GLY A 45 -9.95 -3.27 2.23
C GLY A 45 -11.28 -3.55 2.94
N ASN A 46 -11.24 -4.05 4.18
CA ASN A 46 -12.43 -4.30 4.98
C ASN A 46 -13.16 -2.99 5.35
N ARG A 47 -12.41 -1.95 5.77
CA ARG A 47 -13.00 -0.63 6.04
C ARG A 47 -13.76 -0.08 4.83
N ALA A 48 -13.19 -0.21 3.63
CA ALA A 48 -13.85 0.21 2.39
C ALA A 48 -15.13 -0.59 2.11
N LYS A 49 -15.12 -1.91 2.32
CA LYS A 49 -16.31 -2.78 2.17
C LYS A 49 -17.42 -2.39 3.15
N VAL A 50 -17.08 -2.18 4.42
CA VAL A 50 -18.04 -1.76 5.46
C VAL A 50 -18.67 -0.40 5.12
N GLN A 51 -17.86 0.58 4.69
CA GLN A 51 -18.39 1.88 4.27
C GLN A 51 -19.33 1.75 3.06
N ALA A 52 -18.97 0.94 2.06
CA ALA A 52 -19.81 0.71 0.90
C ALA A 52 -21.13 0.02 1.27
N TYR A 53 -21.08 -0.97 2.16
CA TYR A 53 -22.26 -1.63 2.70
C TYR A 53 -23.17 -0.63 3.43
N ALA A 54 -22.61 0.15 4.36
CA ALA A 54 -23.37 1.16 5.10
C ALA A 54 -24.02 2.20 4.18
N ARG A 55 -23.35 2.66 3.11
CA ARG A 55 -23.93 3.59 2.14
C ARG A 55 -25.13 3.00 1.39
N ARG A 56 -25.12 1.70 1.11
CA ARG A 56 -26.24 1.00 0.41
C ARG A 56 -27.45 0.78 1.31
N HIS A 57 -27.23 0.54 2.60
CA HIS A 57 -28.28 0.17 3.57
C HIS A 57 -28.77 1.35 4.43
N ARG A 58 -28.29 2.56 4.16
CA ARG A 58 -28.79 3.81 4.78
C ARG A 58 -29.96 4.43 3.99
N ARG A 59 -30.46 3.73 2.97
CA ARG A 59 -31.72 4.01 2.27
C ARG A 59 -32.77 3.04 2.78
#